data_AF-A0A1A2SF30-F1
#
_entry.id   AF-A0A1A2SF30-F1
#
_cell.length_a   1.000
_cell.length_b   1.000
_cell.length_c   1.000
_cell.angle_alpha   90.00
_cell.angle_beta   90.00
_cell.angle_gamma   90.00
#
_symmetry.space_group_name_H-M   'P 1'
#
loop_
_entity.id
_entity.type
_entity.pdbx_description
1 polymer ?
#
loop_
_entity_poly.entity_id
_entity_poly.type
_entity_poly.pdbx_seq_one_letter_code
_entity_poly.pdbx_strand_id
1 'polypeptide(L)' 'MDVRENVRRAIDVMTAWSSDGGADFTWSRLVENVLDEPDGDLMLLMGFVNLAGELGIRLEKATGQDVRSHLQDIARKYL' A
#
# COMPACT_ATOMS: atom_id res chain seq x y z
N MET A 1 10.68 14.77 2.76
CA MET A 1 10.14 13.40 2.84
C MET A 1 10.54 12.66 1.58
N ASP A 2 11.29 11.57 1.70
CA ASP A 2 11.77 10.79 0.54
C ASP A 2 10.66 9.84 0.06
N VAL A 3 10.18 10.04 -1.16
CA VAL A 3 9.14 9.21 -1.78
C VAL A 3 9.56 7.74 -1.85
N ARG A 4 10.84 7.45 -2.09
CA ARG A 4 11.34 6.07 -2.18
C ARG A 4 11.26 5.37 -0.84
N GLU A 5 11.63 6.07 0.23
CA GLU A 5 11.55 5.54 1.58
C GLU A 5 10.10 5.27 1.99
N ASN A 6 9.18 6.20 1.70
CA ASN A 6 7.76 5.98 1.97
C ASN A 6 7.23 4.72 1.24
N VAL A 7 7.55 4.56 -0.03
CA VAL A 7 7.15 3.38 -0.82
C VAL A 7 7.78 2.10 -0.25
N ARG A 8 9.05 2.14 0.16
CA ARG A 8 9.73 1.00 0.79
C ARG A 8 8.98 0.53 2.03
N ARG A 9 8.56 1.45 2.90
CA ARG A 9 7.78 1.14 4.11
C ARG A 9 6.46 0.45 3.79
N ALA A 10 5.72 0.97 2.81
CA ALA A 10 4.46 0.36 2.39
C ALA A 10 4.65 -1.03 1.76
N ILE A 11 5.72 -1.23 0.98
CA ILE A 11 6.07 -2.54 0.42
C ILE A 11 6.36 -3.55 1.52
N ASP A 12 7.09 -3.16 2.57
CA ASP A 12 7.39 -4.06 3.70
C ASP A 12 6.11 -4.56 4.37
N VAL A 13 5.18 -3.65 4.68
CA VAL A 13 3.88 -4.01 5.28
C VAL A 13 3.04 -4.89 4.33
N MET A 14 2.94 -4.54 3.05
CA MET A 14 2.15 -5.32 2.09
C MET A 14 2.77 -6.68 1.78
N THR A 15 4.08 -6.81 1.85
CA THR A 15 4.79 -8.09 1.71
C THR A 15 4.47 -8.99 2.90
N ALA A 16 4.49 -8.45 4.12
CA ALA A 16 4.07 -9.20 5.30
C ALA A 16 2.59 -9.61 5.23
N TRP A 17 1.71 -8.70 4.83
CA TRP A 17 0.28 -8.97 4.67
C TRP A 17 -0.04 -10.07 3.64
N SER A 18 0.75 -10.15 2.56
CA SER A 18 0.58 -11.16 1.51
C SER A 18 1.37 -12.45 1.76
N SER A 19 2.09 -12.54 2.87
CA SER A 19 2.87 -13.71 3.27
C SER A 19 2.07 -14.64 4.20
N ASP A 20 2.57 -15.86 4.40
CA ASP A 20 2.00 -16.84 5.34
C ASP A 20 2.27 -16.49 6.83
N GLY A 21 2.86 -15.33 7.13
CA GLY A 21 3.23 -14.92 8.50
C GLY A 21 2.06 -14.53 9.40
N GLY A 22 0.85 -14.38 8.85
CA GLY A 22 -0.36 -14.08 9.61
C GLY A 22 -0.47 -12.62 10.09
N ALA A 23 -1.54 -12.36 10.87
CA ALA A 23 -1.91 -11.02 11.29
C ALA A 23 -0.88 -10.38 12.25
N ASP A 24 -0.34 -11.15 13.20
CA ASP A 24 0.64 -10.65 14.18
C ASP A 24 1.94 -10.20 13.51
N PHE A 25 2.41 -10.95 12.51
CA PHE A 25 3.58 -10.58 11.73
C PHE A 25 3.34 -9.29 10.94
N THR A 26 2.19 -9.19 10.27
CA THR A 26 1.77 -7.98 9.55
C THR A 26 1.71 -6.76 10.48
N TRP A 27 1.12 -6.94 11.66
CA TRP A 27 1.04 -5.89 12.68
C TRP A 27 2.44 -5.43 13.13
N SER A 28 3.36 -6.38 13.34
CA SER A 28 4.73 -6.04 13.70
C SER A 28 5.42 -5.17 12.64
N ARG A 29 5.23 -5.47 11.34
CA ARG A 29 5.80 -4.65 10.26
C ARG A 29 5.15 -3.27 10.22
N LEU A 30 3.84 -3.17 10.42
CA LEU A 30 3.15 -1.88 10.46
C LEU A 30 3.71 -1.00 11.57
N VAL A 31 3.83 -1.53 12.78
CA VAL A 31 4.35 -0.80 13.95
C VAL A 31 5.79 -0.35 13.72
N GLU A 32 6.67 -1.24 13.25
CA GLU A 32 8.08 -0.91 12.99
C GLU A 32 8.25 0.20 11.94
N ASN A 33 7.39 0.27 10.92
CA ASN A 33 7.49 1.30 9.89
C ASN A 33 6.93 2.68 10.31
N VAL A 34 6.37 2.79 11.52
CA VAL A 34 5.76 4.02 12.05
C VAL A 34 6.52 4.60 13.26
N LEU A 35 7.04 3.76 14.17
CA LEU A 35 7.50 4.23 15.48
C LEU A 35 8.79 5.06 15.50
N ASP A 36 9.70 4.84 14.56
CA ASP A 36 11.06 5.40 14.63
C ASP A 36 11.17 6.82 14.02
N GLU A 37 10.10 7.35 13.42
CA GLU A 37 10.09 8.68 12.80
C GLU A 37 8.98 9.58 13.37
N PRO A 38 9.25 10.89 13.56
CA PRO A 38 8.26 11.86 14.04
C PRO A 38 6.96 11.94 13.23
N ASP A 39 7.00 11.57 11.94
CA ASP A 39 5.85 11.55 11.01
C ASP A 39 5.69 10.15 10.35
N GLY A 40 6.10 9.08 11.04
CA GLY A 40 6.16 7.74 10.45
C GLY A 40 4.82 7.21 9.93
N ASP A 41 3.72 7.60 10.57
CA ASP A 41 2.36 7.28 10.15
C ASP A 41 1.98 7.96 8.83
N LEU A 42 2.26 9.26 8.69
CA LEU A 42 2.04 10.02 7.47
C LEU A 42 2.96 9.51 6.34
N MET A 43 4.21 9.20 6.65
CA MET A 43 5.15 8.60 5.70
C MET A 43 4.64 7.26 5.17
N LEU A 44 4.16 6.39 6.05
CA LEU A 44 3.58 5.11 5.65
C LEU A 44 2.29 5.28 4.84
N LEU A 45 1.40 6.20 5.24
CA LEU A 45 0.18 6.53 4.48
C LEU A 45 0.51 6.98 3.06
N MET A 46 1.45 7.92 2.91
CA MET A 46 1.91 8.37 1.61
C MET A 46 2.56 7.23 0.81
N GLY A 47 3.26 6.33 1.49
CA GLY A 47 3.77 5.09 0.92
C GLY A 47 2.68 4.22 0.30
N PHE A 48 1.60 3.96 1.03
CA PHE A 48 0.46 3.18 0.53
C PHE A 48 -0.21 3.85 -0.66
N VAL A 49 -0.39 5.18 -0.64
CA VAL A 49 -0.96 5.93 -1.78
C VAL A 49 -0.09 5.75 -3.04
N ASN A 50 1.22 5.90 -2.89
CA ASN A 50 2.15 5.74 -4.01
C ASN A 50 2.20 4.30 -4.54
N LEU A 51 2.22 3.31 -3.63
CA LEU A 51 2.18 1.89 -3.99
C LEU A 51 0.87 1.53 -4.71
N ALA A 52 -0.28 2.03 -4.24
CA ALA A 52 -1.56 1.83 -4.90
C ALA A 52 -1.58 2.43 -6.32
N GLY A 53 -0.96 3.61 -6.51
CA GLY A 53 -0.79 4.21 -7.83
C GLY A 53 0.03 3.33 -8.77
N GLU A 54 1.18 2.82 -8.32
CA GLU A 54 2.03 1.91 -9.11
C GLU A 54 1.30 0.60 -9.45
N LEU A 55 0.60 0.01 -8.49
CA LEU A 55 -0.21 -1.20 -8.73
C LEU A 55 -1.36 -0.93 -9.70
N GLY A 56 -2.01 0.24 -9.60
CA GLY A 56 -3.05 0.67 -10.53
C GLY A 56 -2.53 0.76 -11.96
N ILE A 57 -1.38 1.42 -12.18
CA ILE A 57 -0.75 1.53 -13.50
C ILE A 57 -0.43 0.14 -14.07
N ARG A 58 0.06 -0.80 -13.24
CA ARG A 58 0.32 -2.19 -13.67
C ARG A 58 -0.97 -2.92 -14.03
N LEU A 59 -2.02 -2.75 -13.24
CA LEU A 59 -3.32 -3.37 -13.50
C LEU A 59 -3.95 -2.84 -14.80
N GLU A 60 -3.86 -1.54 -15.05
CA GLU A 60 -4.32 -0.92 -16.30
C GLU A 60 -3.59 -1.50 -17.51
N LYS A 61 -2.26 -1.64 -17.45
CA LYS A 61 -1.47 -2.29 -18.50
C LYS A 61 -1.84 -3.76 -18.71
N ALA A 62 -2.15 -4.48 -17.63
CA ALA A 62 -2.49 -5.90 -17.70
C ALA A 62 -3.92 -6.16 -18.23
N THR A 63 -4.85 -5.24 -18.00
CA THR A 63 -6.28 -5.43 -18.29
C THR A 63 -6.80 -4.60 -19.47
N GLY A 64 -6.08 -3.53 -19.86
CA GLY A 64 -6.55 -2.54 -20.84
C GLY A 64 -7.65 -1.61 -20.33
N GLN A 65 -8.03 -1.71 -19.05
CA GLN A 65 -9.04 -0.88 -18.41
C GLN A 65 -8.37 0.16 -17.51
N ASP A 66 -8.86 1.40 -17.54
CA ASP A 66 -8.27 2.48 -16.75
C ASP A 66 -8.46 2.26 -15.23
N VAL A 67 -7.52 2.79 -14.43
CA VAL A 67 -7.56 2.66 -12.96
C VAL A 67 -8.87 3.16 -12.35
N ARG A 68 -9.49 4.21 -12.90
CA ARG A 68 -10.75 4.76 -12.36
C ARG A 68 -11.89 3.76 -12.52
N SER A 69 -11.98 3.04 -13.63
CA SER A 69 -12.95 1.97 -13.84
C SER A 69 -12.82 0.88 -12.77
N HIS A 70 -11.59 0.42 -12.48
CA HIS A 70 -11.33 -0.56 -11.41
C HIS A 70 -11.78 -0.06 -10.03
N LEU A 71 -11.47 1.20 -9.69
CA LEU A 71 -11.88 1.79 -8.42
C LEU A 71 -13.41 1.93 -8.30
N GLN A 72 -14.09 2.32 -9.38
CA GLN A 72 -15.55 2.39 -9.41
C GLN A 72 -16.20 1.02 -9.21
N ASP A 73 -15.65 -0.03 -9.83
CA ASP A 73 -16.14 -1.39 -9.67
C ASP A 73 -15.92 -1.92 -8.24
N ILE A 74 -14.79 -1.59 -7.60
CA ILE A 74 -14.56 -1.89 -6.18
C ILE A 74 -15.56 -1.14 -5.30
N ALA A 75 -15.74 0.17 -5.54
CA ALA A 75 -16.64 1.01 -4.73
C ALA A 75 -18.08 0.48 -4.72
N ARG A 76 -18.57 -0.10 -5.83
CA ARG A 76 -19.89 -0.74 -5.89
C ARG A 76 -20.08 -1.91 -4.91
N LYS A 77 -19.00 -2.53 -4.41
CA LYS A 77 -19.10 -3.60 -3.39
C LYS A 77 -19.36 -3.07 -1.98
N TYR A 78 -19.19 -1.77 -1.76
CA TYR A 78 -19.30 -1.11 -0.45
C TYR A 78 -20.47 -0.12 -0.37
N LEU A 79 -21.31 -0.07 -1.42
CA LEU A 79 -22.60 0.63 -1.46
C LEU A 79 -23.73 -0.36 -1.16
#